data_AF-B9SC00-F1
#
_entry.id   AF-B9SC00-F1
#
_cell.length_a   1.000
_cell.length_b   1.000
_cell.length_c   1.000
_cell.angle_alpha   90.00
_cell.angle_beta   90.00
_cell.angle_gamma   90.00
#
_symmetry.space_group_name_H-M   'P 1'
#
loop_
_entity.id
_entity.type
_entity.pdbx_description
1 polymer ?
#
loop_
_entity_poly.entity_id
_entity_poly.type
_entity_poly.pdbx_seq_one_letter_code
_entity_poly.pdbx_strand_id
1 'polypeptide(L)'
;MVSNSTYRRSFIDSSIRRARLYGFQGLDLSWGSANTSDNMANLDTLFQEWRAAVASEMRNSSMSELILTASVHYSPELNSISLPADSIQRNLNWFTHAHAALYDPRSTVNTDFGVGAWMNKGLIASTLVLSWPFYGYAWTLANSNNNSIGAPATGPAITETGAMRCNDIKNFIQQSVNYCANGSTWICFHDVEAVRTKVSYAKEKKLLGYVVWHVSNDDNWELSQAAQLEDVQGQEKQPPSLVIILTTTAAAVLLLIGFMLYIRRKRTLRSKVSKLETDEAATAGYFGSNGVLVGGEEIAVKKLSNTSAQGSEEFKNEVMLTAKLQHVFLARVLGFCIDREEQMLIYEYMPNKSLDYYLFDPIRRCTLDWTKRVEISEGVTQGLLYLQEYSRMTVIHRDLKASKILFDNDLKAKISNIGMTRIFTKEGPEANTDRIVGTLGVVPP
;
A
#
# COMPACT_ATOMS: atom_id res chain seq x y z
N MET A 1 -15.72 -39.41 20.49
CA MET A 1 -15.57 -39.83 19.08
C MET A 1 -14.21 -40.49 18.86
N VAL A 2 -13.09 -39.77 19.05
CA VAL A 2 -11.75 -40.29 18.72
C VAL A 2 -11.27 -41.48 19.57
N SER A 3 -11.81 -41.69 20.76
CA SER A 3 -11.40 -42.74 21.70
C SER A 3 -11.86 -44.16 21.34
N ASN A 4 -12.69 -44.34 20.30
CA ASN A 4 -13.26 -45.63 19.94
C ASN A 4 -13.09 -45.89 18.43
N SER A 5 -12.53 -47.04 18.07
CA SER A 5 -12.22 -47.39 16.67
C SER A 5 -13.46 -47.48 15.78
N THR A 6 -14.58 -48.02 16.29
CA THR A 6 -15.85 -48.08 15.54
C THR A 6 -16.37 -46.69 15.23
N TYR A 7 -16.28 -45.76 16.19
CA TYR A 7 -16.70 -44.37 15.99
C TYR A 7 -15.77 -43.61 15.05
N ARG A 8 -14.46 -43.81 15.15
CA ARG A 8 -13.49 -43.24 14.19
C ARG A 8 -13.77 -43.73 12.77
N ARG A 9 -13.97 -45.04 12.59
CA ARG A 9 -14.32 -45.62 11.29
C ARG A 9 -15.61 -45.02 10.73
N SER A 10 -16.67 -44.95 11.54
CA SER A 10 -17.93 -44.34 11.12
C SER A 10 -17.76 -42.86 10.73
N PHE A 11 -16.95 -42.11 11.49
CA PHE A 11 -16.63 -40.72 11.17
C PHE A 11 -15.88 -40.61 9.84
N ILE A 12 -14.78 -41.36 9.68
CA ILE A 12 -13.96 -41.40 8.47
C ILE A 12 -14.81 -41.75 7.25
N ASP A 13 -15.54 -42.87 7.28
CA ASP A 13 -16.34 -43.35 6.16
C ASP A 13 -17.45 -42.36 5.78
N SER A 14 -18.04 -41.68 6.77
CA SER A 14 -19.07 -40.67 6.53
C SER A 14 -18.49 -39.36 5.97
N SER A 15 -17.30 -38.95 6.44
CA SER A 15 -16.62 -37.72 6.00
C SER A 15 -16.22 -37.80 4.52
N ILE A 16 -15.61 -38.92 4.10
CA ILE A 16 -15.21 -39.15 2.72
C ILE A 16 -16.44 -39.17 1.80
N ARG A 17 -17.50 -39.89 2.21
CA ARG A 17 -18.75 -39.94 1.43
C ARG A 17 -19.37 -38.55 1.24
N ARG A 18 -19.41 -37.73 2.29
CA ARG A 18 -19.94 -36.37 2.20
C ARG A 18 -19.06 -35.48 1.33
N ALA A 19 -17.73 -35.55 1.47
CA ALA A 19 -16.82 -34.78 0.62
C ALA A 19 -17.07 -35.07 -0.85
N ARG A 20 -17.19 -36.36 -1.23
CA ARG A 20 -17.50 -36.75 -2.61
C ARG A 20 -18.90 -36.34 -3.04
N LEU A 21 -19.92 -36.56 -2.20
CA LEU A 21 -21.31 -36.22 -2.50
C LEU A 21 -21.49 -34.74 -2.84
N TYR A 22 -20.78 -33.86 -2.13
CA TYR A 22 -20.85 -32.41 -2.33
C TYR A 22 -19.72 -31.84 -3.21
N GLY A 23 -18.89 -32.70 -3.81
CA GLY A 23 -17.84 -32.27 -4.73
C GLY A 23 -16.66 -31.54 -4.10
N PHE A 24 -16.39 -31.74 -2.81
CA PHE A 24 -15.20 -31.20 -2.14
C PHE A 24 -13.94 -31.98 -2.52
N GLN A 25 -12.82 -31.26 -2.70
CA GLN A 25 -11.51 -31.84 -3.01
C GLN A 25 -10.72 -32.26 -1.77
N GLY A 26 -11.23 -31.95 -0.57
CA GLY A 26 -10.56 -32.25 0.68
C GLY A 26 -11.48 -32.16 1.89
N LEU A 27 -10.89 -32.50 3.05
CA LEU A 27 -11.52 -32.48 4.35
C LEU A 27 -10.59 -31.75 5.33
N ASP A 28 -11.12 -30.75 6.04
CA ASP A 28 -10.42 -30.04 7.11
C ASP A 28 -10.99 -30.45 8.47
N LEU A 29 -10.14 -30.87 9.40
CA LEU A 29 -10.54 -31.12 10.79
C LEU A 29 -10.23 -29.89 11.65
N SER A 30 -11.27 -29.21 12.11
CA SER A 30 -11.15 -28.12 13.09
C SER A 30 -11.66 -28.58 14.45
N TRP A 31 -10.75 -28.88 15.38
CA TRP A 31 -11.07 -29.29 16.75
C TRP A 31 -10.48 -28.30 17.75
N GLY A 32 -11.34 -27.45 18.32
CA GLY A 32 -10.95 -26.28 19.12
C GLY A 32 -10.17 -26.54 20.41
N SER A 33 -10.10 -27.78 20.91
CA SER A 33 -9.08 -28.21 21.88
C SER A 33 -9.18 -29.71 22.15
N ALA A 34 -8.03 -30.40 22.10
CA ALA A 34 -7.85 -31.76 22.62
C ALA A 34 -7.13 -31.62 23.96
N ASN A 35 -7.89 -31.58 25.05
CA ASN A 35 -7.43 -31.01 26.34
C ASN A 35 -6.66 -32.03 27.20
N THR A 36 -6.35 -33.21 26.66
CA THR A 36 -5.70 -34.30 27.40
C THR A 36 -4.71 -35.04 26.50
N SER A 37 -3.67 -35.63 27.08
CA SER A 37 -2.71 -36.50 26.39
C SER A 37 -3.41 -37.64 25.65
N ASP A 38 -4.43 -38.22 26.26
CA ASP A 38 -5.21 -39.32 25.69
C ASP A 38 -5.97 -38.88 24.45
N ASN A 39 -6.52 -37.66 24.44
CA ASN A 39 -7.17 -37.11 23.25
C ASN A 39 -6.18 -36.89 22.11
N MET A 40 -4.95 -36.46 22.41
CA MET A 40 -3.89 -36.28 21.41
C MET A 40 -3.42 -37.61 20.80
N ALA A 41 -3.22 -38.65 21.61
CA ALA A 41 -2.85 -39.99 21.11
C ALA A 41 -3.98 -40.60 20.24
N ASN A 42 -5.23 -40.42 20.66
CA ASN A 42 -6.39 -40.84 19.87
C ASN A 42 -6.55 -40.04 18.57
N LEU A 43 -6.13 -38.77 18.56
CA LEU A 43 -6.14 -37.93 17.36
C LEU A 43 -5.07 -38.35 16.35
N ASP A 44 -3.87 -38.70 16.80
CA ASP A 44 -2.85 -39.31 15.95
C ASP A 44 -3.36 -40.61 15.29
N THR A 45 -3.99 -41.48 16.09
CA THR A 45 -4.62 -42.71 15.57
C THR A 45 -5.69 -42.40 14.53
N LEU A 46 -6.54 -41.39 14.76
CA LEU A 46 -7.54 -40.94 13.79
C LEU A 46 -6.88 -40.49 12.48
N PHE A 47 -5.82 -39.68 12.53
CA PHE A 47 -5.15 -39.19 11.33
C PHE A 47 -4.52 -40.30 10.50
N GLN A 48 -3.91 -41.30 11.15
CA GLN A 48 -3.35 -42.47 10.47
C GLN A 48 -4.44 -43.28 9.78
N GLU A 49 -5.53 -43.60 10.48
CA GLU A 49 -6.68 -44.33 9.92
C GLU A 49 -7.34 -43.55 8.77
N TRP A 50 -7.48 -42.22 8.91
CA TRP A 50 -8.12 -41.37 7.91
C TRP A 50 -7.30 -41.27 6.62
N ARG A 51 -5.97 -41.08 6.75
CA ARG A 51 -5.05 -41.09 5.59
C ARG A 51 -5.09 -42.43 4.87
N ALA A 52 -5.07 -43.54 5.60
CA ALA A 52 -5.14 -44.88 5.01
C ALA A 52 -6.47 -45.10 4.27
N ALA A 53 -7.59 -44.64 4.82
CA ALA A 53 -8.91 -44.75 4.21
C ALA A 53 -9.02 -43.91 2.92
N VAL A 54 -8.54 -42.68 2.93
CA VAL A 54 -8.52 -41.81 1.74
C VAL A 54 -7.65 -42.39 0.63
N ALA A 55 -6.45 -42.89 0.95
CA ALA A 55 -5.60 -43.55 -0.03
C ALA A 55 -6.23 -44.84 -0.60
N SER A 56 -7.02 -45.56 0.21
CA SER A 56 -7.76 -46.74 -0.22
C SER A 56 -8.94 -46.39 -1.13
N GLU A 57 -9.69 -45.32 -0.82
CA GLU A 57 -10.79 -44.84 -1.65
C GLU A 57 -10.30 -44.36 -3.02
N MET A 58 -9.15 -43.69 -3.07
CA MET A 58 -8.51 -43.32 -4.34
C MET A 58 -8.19 -44.56 -5.19
N ARG A 59 -7.60 -45.62 -4.63
CA ARG A 59 -7.27 -46.84 -5.41
C ARG A 59 -8.50 -47.53 -5.98
N ASN A 60 -9.64 -47.39 -5.31
CA ASN A 60 -10.90 -48.02 -5.70
C ASN A 60 -11.79 -47.11 -6.56
N SER A 61 -11.33 -45.89 -6.87
CA SER A 61 -12.03 -44.91 -7.69
C SER A 61 -11.09 -44.38 -8.77
N SER A 62 -11.64 -43.76 -9.82
CA SER A 62 -10.83 -42.99 -10.79
C SER A 62 -10.65 -41.53 -10.34
N MET A 63 -10.87 -41.22 -9.06
CA MET A 63 -10.86 -39.87 -8.51
C MET A 63 -9.51 -39.53 -7.89
N SER A 64 -9.18 -38.23 -7.84
CA SER A 64 -7.99 -37.75 -7.14
C SER A 64 -8.11 -37.95 -5.64
N GLU A 65 -7.00 -38.25 -4.95
CA GLU A 65 -6.96 -38.35 -3.48
C GLU A 65 -7.53 -37.08 -2.82
N LEU A 66 -8.33 -37.24 -1.75
CA LEU A 66 -8.79 -36.11 -0.96
C LEU A 66 -7.62 -35.47 -0.20
N ILE A 67 -7.54 -34.14 -0.24
CA ILE A 67 -6.62 -33.37 0.59
C ILE A 67 -7.11 -33.44 2.04
N LEU A 68 -6.22 -33.77 2.98
CA LEU A 68 -6.53 -33.74 4.41
C LEU A 68 -5.74 -32.62 5.08
N THR A 69 -6.44 -31.74 5.79
CA THR A 69 -5.87 -30.65 6.59
C THR A 69 -6.45 -30.66 7.99
N ALA A 70 -5.80 -29.96 8.93
CA ALA A 70 -6.32 -29.75 10.26
C ALA A 70 -5.97 -28.35 10.77
N SER A 71 -6.95 -27.69 11.39
CA SER A 71 -6.72 -26.47 12.15
C SER A 71 -6.13 -26.82 13.51
N VAL A 72 -4.91 -26.37 13.78
CA VAL A 72 -4.18 -26.63 15.02
C VAL A 72 -3.93 -25.37 15.81
N HIS A 73 -3.66 -25.53 17.10
CA HIS A 73 -3.27 -24.43 17.97
C HIS A 73 -1.94 -23.79 17.51
N TYR A 74 -1.74 -22.50 17.78
CA TYR A 74 -0.57 -21.75 17.28
C TYR A 74 0.78 -22.34 17.75
N SER A 75 0.77 -23.05 18.89
CA SER A 75 1.91 -23.78 19.45
C SER A 75 1.54 -25.26 19.66
N PRO A 76 2.48 -26.20 19.45
CA PRO A 76 2.29 -27.62 19.75
C PRO A 76 2.21 -27.93 21.25
N GLU A 77 2.69 -27.00 22.09
CA GLU A 77 2.63 -27.12 23.54
C GLU A 77 1.42 -26.34 24.05
N LEU A 78 0.36 -27.06 24.38
CA LEU A 78 -0.78 -26.53 25.13
C LEU A 78 -0.35 -26.47 26.59
N ASN A 79 -0.19 -25.26 27.15
CA ASN A 79 -0.13 -25.10 28.59
C ASN A 79 -1.43 -25.67 29.17
N SER A 80 -1.32 -26.85 29.77
CA SER A 80 -2.36 -27.47 30.58
C SER A 80 -2.79 -26.46 31.63
N ILE A 81 -3.93 -25.79 31.46
CA ILE A 81 -4.81 -25.26 32.52
C ILE A 81 -6.02 -24.63 31.82
N SER A 82 -7.23 -25.09 32.15
CA SER A 82 -8.42 -24.27 31.98
C SER A 82 -8.25 -23.06 32.89
N LEU A 83 -7.90 -21.91 32.31
CA LEU A 83 -7.84 -20.66 33.04
C LEU A 83 -9.24 -20.39 33.62
N PRO A 84 -9.39 -20.17 34.94
CA PRO A 84 -10.69 -19.98 35.56
C PRO A 84 -11.25 -18.62 35.14
N ALA A 85 -12.00 -18.60 34.04
CA ALA A 85 -12.52 -17.38 33.41
C ALA A 85 -13.21 -16.46 34.43
N ASP A 86 -14.04 -17.02 35.32
CA ASP A 86 -14.72 -16.26 36.37
C ASP A 86 -13.78 -15.69 37.44
N SER A 87 -12.64 -16.32 37.72
CA SER A 87 -11.65 -15.82 38.69
C SER A 87 -10.74 -14.78 38.04
N ILE A 88 -10.39 -14.95 36.78
CA ILE A 88 -9.61 -14.00 35.98
C ILE A 88 -10.41 -12.72 35.76
N GLN A 89 -11.67 -12.84 35.39
CA GLN A 89 -12.59 -11.71 35.21
C GLN A 89 -12.81 -10.90 36.49
N ARG A 90 -12.74 -11.55 37.67
CA ARG A 90 -12.93 -10.90 38.97
C ARG A 90 -11.65 -10.34 39.59
N ASN A 91 -10.47 -10.86 39.27
CA ASN A 91 -9.24 -10.59 40.02
C ASN A 91 -8.06 -10.05 39.20
N LEU A 92 -8.10 -10.07 37.85
CA LEU A 92 -7.00 -9.60 37.01
C LEU A 92 -7.33 -8.26 36.33
N ASN A 93 -6.33 -7.39 36.22
CA ASN A 93 -6.43 -6.20 35.40
C ASN A 93 -6.38 -6.59 33.91
N TRP A 94 -7.30 -6.06 33.10
CA TRP A 94 -7.30 -6.28 31.65
C TRP A 94 -6.25 -5.39 31.01
N PHE A 95 -5.52 -5.92 30.03
CA PHE A 95 -4.57 -5.14 29.23
C PHE A 95 -4.92 -5.31 27.76
N THR A 96 -4.83 -4.23 27.00
CA THR A 96 -4.96 -4.29 25.54
C THR A 96 -3.83 -5.11 24.94
N HIS A 97 -4.12 -5.95 23.96
CA HIS A 97 -3.11 -6.78 23.32
C HIS A 97 -3.39 -6.96 21.82
N ALA A 98 -2.33 -7.11 21.03
CA ALA A 98 -2.44 -7.47 19.62
C ALA A 98 -2.77 -8.97 19.51
N HIS A 99 -4.06 -9.30 19.39
CA HIS A 99 -4.56 -10.67 19.55
C HIS A 99 -4.03 -11.70 18.54
N ALA A 100 -3.46 -11.27 17.41
CA ALA A 100 -2.70 -12.12 16.50
C ALA A 100 -1.42 -11.43 16.03
N ALA A 101 -0.59 -11.02 17.00
CA ALA A 101 0.72 -10.44 16.77
C ALA A 101 1.63 -11.38 15.96
N LEU A 102 2.33 -10.82 14.97
CA LEU A 102 3.34 -11.57 14.24
C LEU A 102 4.58 -11.80 15.11
N TYR A 103 5.01 -10.76 15.81
CA TYR A 103 6.13 -10.75 16.75
C TYR A 103 5.70 -10.11 18.08
N ASP A 104 6.22 -10.63 19.19
CA ASP A 104 6.15 -9.97 20.50
C ASP A 104 7.49 -10.19 21.24
N PRO A 105 8.30 -9.14 21.48
CA PRO A 105 9.56 -9.29 22.20
C PRO A 105 9.38 -9.58 23.70
N ARG A 106 8.18 -9.45 24.24
CA ARG A 106 7.86 -9.60 25.68
C ARG A 106 7.08 -10.87 25.99
N SER A 107 6.64 -11.63 24.98
CA SER A 107 5.79 -12.81 25.15
C SER A 107 6.07 -13.88 24.11
N THR A 108 5.87 -15.15 24.48
CA THR A 108 5.87 -16.28 23.54
C THR A 108 4.51 -16.48 22.85
N VAL A 109 3.50 -15.69 23.20
CA VAL A 109 2.17 -15.71 22.58
C VAL A 109 2.19 -14.85 21.31
N ASN A 110 2.91 -15.31 20.29
CA ASN A 110 2.98 -14.66 18.98
C ASN A 110 3.17 -15.70 17.86
N THR A 111 2.93 -15.25 16.63
CA THR A 111 2.96 -16.11 15.45
C THR A 111 4.35 -16.69 15.18
N ASP A 112 5.41 -15.88 15.25
CA ASP A 112 6.77 -16.34 14.93
C ASP A 112 7.28 -17.41 15.91
N PHE A 113 7.01 -17.23 17.20
CA PHE A 113 7.29 -18.25 18.20
C PHE A 113 6.54 -19.55 17.91
N GLY A 114 5.25 -19.47 17.59
CA GLY A 114 4.41 -20.65 17.30
C GLY A 114 4.90 -21.44 16.08
N VAL A 115 5.19 -20.74 14.98
CA VAL A 115 5.77 -21.34 13.76
C VAL A 115 7.12 -21.99 14.08
N GLY A 116 7.98 -21.31 14.82
CA GLY A 116 9.25 -21.86 15.30
C GLY A 116 9.08 -23.12 16.17
N ALA A 117 8.10 -23.13 17.08
CA ALA A 117 7.83 -24.25 17.97
C ALA A 117 7.37 -25.50 17.20
N TRP A 118 6.48 -25.34 16.21
CA TRP A 118 6.06 -26.45 15.34
C TRP A 118 7.22 -27.02 14.51
N MET A 119 8.06 -26.15 13.94
CA MET A 119 9.24 -26.60 13.19
C MET A 119 10.28 -27.31 14.09
N ASN A 120 10.47 -26.83 15.32
CA ASN A 120 11.34 -27.48 16.31
C ASN A 120 10.85 -28.88 16.74
N LYS A 121 9.54 -29.15 16.63
CA LYS A 121 8.97 -30.50 16.82
C LYS A 121 9.06 -31.38 15.56
N GLY A 122 9.66 -30.87 14.48
CA GLY A 122 9.91 -31.64 13.26
C GLY A 122 8.92 -31.43 12.12
N LEU A 123 7.96 -30.49 12.23
CA LEU A 123 7.12 -30.13 11.09
C LEU A 123 7.93 -29.39 10.03
N ILE A 124 7.69 -29.72 8.77
CA ILE A 124 8.37 -29.10 7.63
C ILE A 124 7.65 -27.78 7.32
N ALA A 125 8.40 -26.70 7.09
CA ALA A 125 7.83 -25.39 6.78
C ALA A 125 6.79 -25.46 5.63
N SER A 126 7.10 -26.19 4.56
CA SER A 126 6.22 -26.36 3.39
C SER A 126 4.95 -27.20 3.63
N THR A 127 4.69 -27.65 4.86
CA THR A 127 3.41 -28.27 5.25
C THR A 127 2.58 -27.36 6.17
N LEU A 128 3.13 -26.23 6.60
CA LEU A 128 2.47 -25.27 7.47
C LEU A 128 1.76 -24.19 6.64
N VAL A 129 0.51 -23.89 7.00
CA VAL A 129 -0.27 -22.79 6.43
C VAL A 129 -0.51 -21.77 7.55
N LEU A 130 -0.07 -20.53 7.35
CA LEU A 130 -0.26 -19.48 8.34
C LEU A 130 -1.70 -18.97 8.33
N SER A 131 -2.35 -18.92 9.50
CA SER A 131 -3.72 -18.41 9.64
C SER A 131 -3.76 -17.05 10.35
N TRP A 132 -4.65 -16.16 9.93
CA TRP A 132 -4.98 -14.96 10.70
C TRP A 132 -6.45 -14.54 10.57
N PRO A 133 -6.96 -13.77 11.55
CA PRO A 133 -8.34 -13.33 11.54
C PRO A 133 -8.57 -12.06 10.72
N PHE A 134 -9.74 -11.97 10.08
CA PHE A 134 -10.37 -10.74 9.59
C PHE A 134 -11.38 -10.25 10.61
N TYR A 135 -10.96 -10.17 11.87
CA TYR A 135 -11.73 -9.53 12.91
C TYR A 135 -10.75 -8.99 13.94
N GLY A 136 -11.24 -8.07 14.74
CA GLY A 136 -10.54 -7.44 15.83
C GLY A 136 -11.27 -7.62 17.15
N TYR A 137 -10.69 -7.03 18.18
CA TYR A 137 -11.32 -6.90 19.48
C TYR A 137 -11.27 -5.46 19.93
N ALA A 138 -12.35 -5.01 20.56
CA ALA A 138 -12.49 -3.71 21.17
C ALA A 138 -12.50 -3.83 22.69
N TRP A 139 -11.78 -2.93 23.34
CA TRP A 139 -11.68 -2.83 24.79
C TRP A 139 -11.96 -1.40 25.25
N THR A 140 -12.52 -1.29 26.46
CA THR A 140 -12.69 -0.03 27.16
C THR A 140 -11.41 0.26 27.94
N LEU A 141 -10.68 1.31 27.58
CA LEU A 141 -9.50 1.80 28.30
C LEU A 141 -9.88 2.31 29.69
N ALA A 142 -9.06 1.98 30.68
CA ALA A 142 -9.17 2.56 32.02
C ALA A 142 -8.81 4.05 32.03
N ASN A 143 -7.96 4.48 31.11
CA ASN A 143 -7.58 5.87 30.91
C ASN A 143 -7.41 6.16 29.41
N SER A 144 -8.25 7.04 28.85
CA SER A 144 -8.22 7.39 27.41
C SER A 144 -6.92 8.06 26.97
N ASN A 145 -6.17 8.66 27.90
CA ASN A 145 -4.85 9.25 27.59
C ASN A 145 -3.73 8.21 27.49
N ASN A 146 -3.99 6.96 27.90
CA ASN A 146 -3.08 5.84 27.73
C ASN A 146 -3.68 4.86 26.72
N ASN A 147 -3.31 5.01 25.45
CA ASN A 147 -3.90 4.26 24.32
C ASN A 147 -2.87 3.41 23.56
N SER A 148 -1.68 3.22 24.14
CA SER A 148 -0.66 2.32 23.58
C SER A 148 -1.04 0.85 23.78
N ILE A 149 -0.45 -0.05 22.98
CA ILE A 149 -0.55 -1.50 23.23
C ILE A 149 -0.07 -1.80 24.67
N GLY A 150 -0.84 -2.60 25.40
CA GLY A 150 -0.59 -2.91 26.81
C GLY A 150 -1.17 -1.87 27.77
N ALA A 151 -1.94 -0.90 27.30
CA ALA A 151 -2.69 0.01 28.15
C ALA A 151 -3.72 -0.76 29.01
N PRO A 152 -3.91 -0.38 30.29
CA PRO A 152 -4.94 -0.96 31.13
C PRO A 152 -6.35 -0.74 30.57
N ALA A 153 -7.16 -1.78 30.59
CA ALA A 153 -8.55 -1.80 30.17
C ALA A 153 -9.47 -2.25 31.32
N THR A 154 -10.75 -1.91 31.24
CA THR A 154 -11.80 -2.28 32.20
C THR A 154 -12.70 -3.40 31.70
N GLY A 155 -12.57 -3.78 30.42
CA GLY A 155 -13.30 -4.89 29.82
C GLY A 155 -13.53 -4.72 28.32
N PRO A 156 -14.32 -5.61 27.70
CA PRO A 156 -14.73 -5.48 26.31
C PRO A 156 -15.50 -4.17 26.02
N ALA A 157 -15.41 -3.67 24.80
CA ALA A 157 -16.17 -2.52 24.30
C ALA A 157 -16.98 -2.91 23.06
N ILE A 158 -18.01 -2.11 22.73
CA ILE A 158 -18.91 -2.26 21.56
C ILE A 158 -19.82 -3.49 21.62
N THR A 159 -19.27 -4.70 21.81
CA THR A 159 -20.02 -5.96 21.95
C THR A 159 -19.67 -6.63 23.28
N GLU A 160 -20.49 -7.59 23.71
CA GLU A 160 -20.28 -8.33 24.97
C GLU A 160 -18.92 -9.04 25.03
N THR A 161 -18.42 -9.51 23.87
CA THR A 161 -17.11 -10.18 23.74
C THR A 161 -16.01 -9.25 23.26
N GLY A 162 -16.35 -8.03 22.84
CA GLY A 162 -15.46 -7.09 22.17
C GLY A 162 -15.16 -7.43 20.72
N ALA A 163 -15.59 -8.59 20.20
CA ALA A 163 -15.30 -8.99 18.83
C ALA A 163 -15.94 -8.03 17.82
N MET A 164 -15.18 -7.65 16.79
CA MET A 164 -15.61 -6.74 15.73
C MET A 164 -15.07 -7.21 14.38
N ARG A 165 -15.88 -7.16 13.32
CA ARG A 165 -15.42 -7.54 11.96
C ARG A 165 -14.55 -6.43 11.38
N CYS A 166 -13.58 -6.77 10.52
CA CYS A 166 -12.71 -5.75 9.92
C CYS A 166 -13.50 -4.70 9.12
N ASN A 167 -14.54 -5.11 8.39
CA ASN A 167 -15.43 -4.17 7.69
C ASN A 167 -16.18 -3.19 8.61
N ASP A 168 -16.58 -3.62 9.82
CA ASP A 168 -17.20 -2.74 10.82
C ASP A 168 -16.18 -1.77 11.44
N ILE A 169 -14.92 -2.21 11.60
CA ILE A 169 -13.85 -1.45 12.25
C ILE A 169 -13.43 -0.24 11.40
N LYS A 170 -13.52 -0.29 10.07
CA LYS A 170 -13.16 0.84 9.19
C LYS A 170 -13.86 2.15 9.55
N ASN A 171 -15.11 2.07 10.02
CA ASN A 171 -15.88 3.24 10.46
C ASN A 171 -15.28 3.94 11.69
N PHE A 172 -14.35 3.29 12.40
CA PHE A 172 -13.68 3.79 13.60
C PHE A 172 -12.23 4.27 13.34
N ILE A 173 -11.66 4.01 12.16
CA ILE A 173 -10.25 4.30 11.87
C ILE A 173 -10.09 5.77 11.48
N GLN A 174 -9.47 6.56 12.35
CA GLN A 174 -9.08 7.94 12.01
C GLN A 174 -7.62 8.07 11.56
N GLN A 175 -6.68 7.19 11.97
CA GLN A 175 -5.24 7.45 11.70
C GLN A 175 -4.20 6.35 12.04
N SER A 176 -4.56 5.15 12.50
CA SER A 176 -3.56 4.22 13.10
C SER A 176 -3.48 2.84 12.45
N VAL A 177 -2.26 2.30 12.48
CA VAL A 177 -1.83 1.04 11.88
C VAL A 177 -1.98 -0.09 12.92
N ASN A 178 -2.72 -1.15 12.60
CA ASN A 178 -2.97 -2.35 13.42
C ASN A 178 -3.73 -2.22 14.76
N TYR A 179 -4.01 -0.99 15.20
CA TYR A 179 -5.00 -0.71 16.23
C TYR A 179 -5.47 0.73 16.06
N CYS A 180 -6.64 1.06 16.59
CA CYS A 180 -7.10 2.45 16.69
C CYS A 180 -7.66 2.71 18.09
N ALA A 181 -7.60 3.97 18.51
CA ALA A 181 -8.22 4.41 19.75
C ALA A 181 -9.07 5.65 19.48
N ASN A 182 -10.30 5.64 19.96
CA ASN A 182 -11.20 6.78 19.91
C ASN A 182 -11.85 6.96 21.30
N GLY A 183 -11.49 8.04 21.98
CA GLY A 183 -11.88 8.25 23.38
C GLY A 183 -11.38 7.12 24.28
N SER A 184 -12.29 6.46 24.99
CA SER A 184 -11.99 5.29 25.83
C SER A 184 -12.06 3.96 25.07
N THR A 185 -12.39 3.94 23.78
CA THR A 185 -12.46 2.70 23.01
C THR A 185 -11.14 2.44 22.31
N TRP A 186 -10.59 1.25 22.49
CA TRP A 186 -9.36 0.79 21.84
C TRP A 186 -9.64 -0.50 21.07
N ILE A 187 -9.28 -0.55 19.79
CA ILE A 187 -9.60 -1.65 18.88
C ILE A 187 -8.31 -2.17 18.26
N CYS A 188 -7.97 -3.46 18.40
CA CYS A 188 -6.91 -4.08 17.60
C CYS A 188 -7.47 -4.87 16.43
N PHE A 189 -6.80 -4.82 15.29
CA PHE A 189 -7.18 -5.49 14.05
C PHE A 189 -5.98 -5.64 13.12
N HIS A 190 -6.15 -6.31 11.98
CA HIS A 190 -5.13 -6.34 10.93
C HIS A 190 -5.54 -5.39 9.81
N ASP A 191 -4.68 -4.42 9.52
CA ASP A 191 -4.82 -3.60 8.33
C ASP A 191 -4.08 -4.22 7.13
N VAL A 192 -4.12 -3.49 6.01
CA VAL A 192 -3.45 -3.85 4.77
C VAL A 192 -1.95 -4.09 4.97
N GLU A 193 -1.27 -3.29 5.79
CA GLU A 193 0.19 -3.40 6.00
C GLU A 193 0.55 -4.63 6.84
N ALA A 194 -0.20 -4.93 7.90
CA ALA A 194 -0.01 -6.18 8.63
C ALA A 194 -0.30 -7.41 7.78
N VAL A 195 -1.34 -7.37 6.93
CA VAL A 195 -1.64 -8.48 6.02
C VAL A 195 -0.47 -8.72 5.07
N ARG A 196 0.05 -7.66 4.43
CA ARG A 196 1.25 -7.79 3.58
C ARG A 196 2.43 -8.35 4.36
N THR A 197 2.69 -7.84 5.55
CA THR A 197 3.81 -8.29 6.39
C THR A 197 3.71 -9.78 6.74
N LYS A 198 2.50 -10.27 7.04
CA LYS A 198 2.26 -11.70 7.33
C LYS A 198 2.43 -12.58 6.09
N VAL A 199 2.03 -12.10 4.91
CA VAL A 199 2.28 -12.80 3.65
C VAL A 199 3.77 -12.86 3.34
N SER A 200 4.49 -11.74 3.43
CA SER A 200 5.94 -11.71 3.24
C SER A 200 6.66 -12.64 4.23
N TYR A 201 6.21 -12.68 5.50
CA TYR A 201 6.72 -13.59 6.51
C TYR A 201 6.53 -15.06 6.14
N ALA A 202 5.32 -15.45 5.72
CA ALA A 202 5.04 -16.84 5.33
C ALA A 202 5.97 -17.29 4.20
N LYS A 203 6.24 -16.39 3.25
CA LYS A 203 7.15 -16.64 2.12
C LYS A 203 8.61 -16.74 2.57
N GLU A 204 9.07 -15.83 3.41
CA GLU A 204 10.43 -15.83 3.96
C GLU A 204 10.72 -17.13 4.71
N LYS A 205 9.76 -17.59 5.52
CA LYS A 205 9.84 -18.86 6.27
C LYS A 205 9.58 -20.10 5.40
N LYS A 206 9.29 -19.94 4.10
CA LYS A 206 8.97 -21.01 3.16
C LYS A 206 7.81 -21.89 3.63
N LEU A 207 6.79 -21.25 4.21
CA LEU A 207 5.53 -21.90 4.55
C LEU A 207 4.79 -22.30 3.28
N LEU A 208 3.84 -23.22 3.37
CA LEU A 208 3.01 -23.63 2.23
C LEU A 208 2.15 -22.48 1.69
N GLY A 209 1.73 -21.57 2.57
CA GLY A 209 0.90 -20.43 2.23
C GLY A 209 0.18 -19.88 3.45
N TYR A 210 -1.02 -19.36 3.22
CA TYR A 210 -1.84 -18.75 4.27
C TYR A 210 -3.35 -19.02 4.09
N VAL A 211 -4.10 -18.79 5.17
CA VAL A 211 -5.57 -18.85 5.21
C VAL A 211 -6.11 -17.73 6.11
N VAL A 212 -7.34 -17.26 5.83
CA VAL A 212 -7.95 -16.14 6.56
C VAL A 212 -9.27 -16.56 7.22
N TRP A 213 -9.54 -16.05 8.42
CA TRP A 213 -10.78 -16.32 9.15
C TRP A 213 -11.57 -15.04 9.48
N HIS A 214 -12.69 -14.73 8.83
CA HIS A 214 -13.17 -15.38 7.63
C HIS A 214 -13.55 -14.34 6.59
N VAL A 215 -13.58 -14.80 5.33
CA VAL A 215 -13.57 -13.94 4.15
C VAL A 215 -14.69 -12.90 4.10
N SER A 216 -15.87 -13.20 4.65
CA SER A 216 -17.00 -12.25 4.66
C SER A 216 -16.85 -11.08 5.64
N ASN A 217 -15.83 -11.10 6.48
CA ASN A 217 -15.49 -9.96 7.33
C ASN A 217 -14.51 -8.98 6.64
N ASP A 218 -13.99 -9.35 5.46
CA ASP A 218 -13.20 -8.44 4.65
C ASP A 218 -14.09 -7.32 4.08
N ASP A 219 -13.52 -6.15 3.90
CA ASP A 219 -14.24 -5.03 3.30
C ASP A 219 -13.91 -4.95 1.82
N ASN A 220 -14.89 -5.28 0.98
CA ASN A 220 -14.76 -5.31 -0.48
C ASN A 220 -13.49 -6.03 -0.97
N TRP A 221 -13.13 -7.13 -0.29
CA TRP A 221 -11.94 -7.95 -0.59
C TRP A 221 -10.60 -7.22 -0.45
N GLU A 222 -10.53 -6.07 0.23
CA GLU A 222 -9.31 -5.26 0.30
C GLU A 222 -8.15 -6.03 0.93
N LEU A 223 -8.37 -6.69 2.07
CA LEU A 223 -7.32 -7.43 2.76
C LEU A 223 -6.91 -8.67 1.96
N SER A 224 -7.87 -9.35 1.33
CA SER A 224 -7.64 -10.50 0.47
C SER A 224 -6.82 -10.12 -0.77
N GLN A 225 -7.14 -9.00 -1.42
CA GLN A 225 -6.40 -8.47 -2.57
C GLN A 225 -4.99 -8.02 -2.16
N ALA A 226 -4.84 -7.38 -1.00
CA ALA A 226 -3.54 -7.00 -0.47
C ALA A 226 -2.65 -8.23 -0.24
N ALA A 227 -3.21 -9.31 0.30
CA ALA A 227 -2.49 -10.57 0.48
C ALA A 227 -2.06 -11.17 -0.87
N GLN A 228 -2.94 -11.17 -1.87
CA GLN A 228 -2.65 -11.69 -3.20
C GLN A 228 -1.55 -10.88 -3.91
N LEU A 229 -1.60 -9.55 -3.86
CA LEU A 229 -0.61 -8.68 -4.52
C LEU A 229 0.80 -8.89 -3.98
N GLU A 230 0.94 -9.03 -2.66
CA GLU A 230 2.22 -9.33 -2.01
C GLU A 230 2.73 -10.74 -2.37
N ASP A 231 1.79 -11.69 -2.52
CA ASP A 231 2.13 -13.04 -2.92
C ASP A 231 2.66 -13.12 -4.37
N VAL A 232 2.08 -12.34 -5.29
CA VAL A 232 2.56 -12.26 -6.68
C VAL A 232 3.92 -11.55 -6.76
N GLN A 233 4.09 -10.41 -6.09
CA GLN A 233 5.33 -9.62 -6.18
C GLN A 233 6.58 -10.33 -5.65
N GLY A 234 6.44 -11.19 -4.63
CA GLY A 234 7.61 -11.91 -4.09
C GLY A 234 8.05 -13.15 -4.88
N GLN A 235 7.33 -13.59 -5.92
CA GLN A 235 7.79 -14.70 -6.79
C GLN A 235 8.90 -14.27 -7.77
N GLU A 236 9.10 -12.97 -8.01
CA GLU A 236 10.10 -12.47 -8.98
C GLU A 236 11.52 -12.27 -8.41
N LYS A 237 11.73 -12.42 -7.10
CA LYS A 237 13.07 -12.19 -6.50
C LYS A 237 13.89 -13.48 -6.43
N GLN A 238 14.45 -13.91 -7.57
CA GLN A 238 15.66 -14.74 -7.54
C GLN A 238 16.83 -13.93 -6.95
N PRO A 239 17.75 -14.55 -6.19
CA PRO A 239 18.91 -13.82 -5.68
C PRO A 239 19.75 -13.33 -6.88
N PRO A 240 20.19 -12.06 -6.89
CA PRO A 240 20.93 -11.52 -8.01
C PRO A 240 22.24 -12.29 -8.20
N SER A 241 22.51 -12.69 -9.45
CA SER A 241 23.76 -13.34 -9.86
C SER A 241 24.99 -12.53 -9.40
N LEU A 242 26.11 -13.20 -9.14
CA LEU A 242 27.41 -12.57 -8.77
C LEU A 242 27.79 -11.38 -9.68
N VAL A 243 27.35 -11.40 -10.93
CA VAL A 243 27.51 -10.32 -11.91
C VAL A 243 26.80 -9.03 -11.46
N ILE A 244 25.61 -9.12 -10.89
CA ILE A 244 24.84 -7.96 -10.40
C ILE A 244 25.51 -7.36 -9.15
N ILE A 245 26.09 -8.18 -8.26
CA ILE A 245 26.82 -7.67 -7.09
C ILE A 245 28.10 -6.94 -7.53
N LEU A 246 28.84 -7.51 -8.49
CA LEU A 246 30.04 -6.88 -9.04
C LEU A 246 29.74 -5.59 -9.81
N THR A 247 28.63 -5.54 -10.55
CA THR A 247 28.22 -4.33 -11.29
C THR A 247 27.68 -3.24 -10.36
N THR A 248 26.92 -3.58 -9.31
CA THR A 248 26.39 -2.60 -8.35
C THR A 248 27.47 -2.02 -7.46
N THR A 249 28.46 -2.82 -7.04
CA THR A 249 29.63 -2.33 -6.30
C THR A 249 30.52 -1.43 -7.18
N ALA A 250 30.76 -1.80 -8.44
CA ALA A 250 31.47 -0.95 -9.39
C ALA A 250 30.72 0.37 -9.66
N ALA A 251 29.39 0.33 -9.81
CA ALA A 251 28.56 1.52 -9.98
C ALA A 251 28.60 2.43 -8.74
N ALA A 252 28.55 1.88 -7.53
CA ALA A 252 28.65 2.64 -6.29
C ALA A 252 30.02 3.33 -6.16
N VAL A 253 31.11 2.65 -6.54
CA VAL A 253 32.45 3.25 -6.59
C VAL A 253 32.53 4.37 -7.63
N LEU A 254 31.96 4.17 -8.82
CA LEU A 254 31.89 5.22 -9.84
C LEU A 254 31.05 6.43 -9.39
N LEU A 255 29.95 6.20 -8.67
CA LEU A 255 29.13 7.25 -8.08
C LEU A 255 29.88 8.02 -6.99
N LEU A 256 30.66 7.34 -6.16
CA LEU A 256 31.50 7.99 -5.14
C LEU A 256 32.63 8.81 -5.77
N ILE A 257 33.27 8.30 -6.82
CA ILE A 257 34.26 9.05 -7.60
C ILE A 257 33.60 10.26 -8.27
N GLY A 258 32.43 10.07 -8.88
CA GLY A 258 31.62 11.13 -9.47
C GLY A 258 31.20 12.20 -8.45
N PHE A 259 30.83 11.79 -7.24
CA PHE A 259 30.47 12.68 -6.14
C PHE A 259 31.69 13.46 -5.62
N MET A 260 32.86 12.83 -5.51
CA MET A 260 34.11 13.51 -5.18
C MET A 260 34.53 14.52 -6.25
N LEU A 261 34.38 14.16 -7.53
CA LEU A 261 34.62 15.07 -8.66
C LEU A 261 33.60 16.22 -8.67
N TYR A 262 32.34 15.94 -8.34
CA TYR A 262 31.29 16.94 -8.19
C TYR A 262 31.57 17.91 -7.05
N ILE A 263 32.00 17.45 -5.87
CA ILE A 263 32.40 18.32 -4.76
C ILE A 263 33.61 19.17 -5.14
N ARG A 264 34.61 18.59 -5.82
CA ARG A 264 35.76 19.35 -6.35
C ARG A 264 35.32 20.41 -7.35
N ARG A 265 34.47 20.06 -8.32
CA ARG A 265 33.92 20.98 -9.34
C ARG A 265 33.02 22.05 -8.72
N LYS A 266 32.22 21.72 -7.71
CA LYS A 266 31.36 22.66 -6.94
C LYS A 266 32.18 23.67 -6.16
N ARG A 267 33.34 23.27 -5.60
CA ARG A 267 34.29 24.20 -4.96
C ARG A 267 34.92 25.15 -5.99
N THR A 268 35.26 24.67 -7.19
CA THR A 268 35.77 25.52 -8.29
C THR A 268 34.69 26.41 -8.92
N LEU A 269 33.43 25.97 -8.94
CA LEU A 269 32.27 26.74 -9.41
C LEU A 269 31.90 27.87 -8.43
N ARG A 270 31.98 27.64 -7.11
CA ARG A 270 31.75 28.69 -6.09
C ARG A 270 32.70 29.88 -6.21
N SER A 271 33.90 29.70 -6.77
CA SER A 271 34.83 30.82 -7.02
C SER A 271 34.60 31.53 -8.36
N LYS A 272 33.65 31.09 -9.19
CA LYS A 272 33.41 31.60 -10.56
C LYS A 272 31.96 32.03 -10.85
N VAL A 273 31.03 31.85 -9.91
CA VAL A 273 29.67 32.42 -10.02
C VAL A 273 29.71 33.89 -9.58
N SER A 274 30.25 34.72 -10.46
CA SER A 274 30.12 36.17 -10.42
C SER A 274 29.64 36.66 -11.79
N LYS A 275 28.39 36.34 -12.14
CA LYS A 275 27.53 37.04 -13.10
C LYS A 275 26.27 36.22 -13.37
N LEU A 276 25.18 36.61 -12.72
CA LEU A 276 23.82 36.37 -13.20
C LEU A 276 23.39 37.70 -13.83
N GLU A 277 23.06 37.71 -15.12
CA GLU A 277 22.39 38.84 -15.75
C GLU A 277 20.88 38.63 -15.64
N THR A 278 20.21 39.56 -14.99
CA THR A 278 18.75 39.63 -14.87
C THR A 278 18.22 40.58 -15.94
N ASP A 279 17.61 40.04 -16.99
CA ASP A 279 16.73 40.84 -17.86
C ASP A 279 15.32 40.80 -17.28
N GLU A 280 14.97 41.86 -16.55
CA GLU A 280 13.75 41.95 -15.72
C GLU A 280 12.53 42.49 -16.48
N ALA A 281 12.59 42.57 -17.82
CA ALA A 281 11.59 43.26 -18.62
C ALA A 281 11.01 42.40 -19.76
N ALA A 282 10.28 41.31 -19.47
CA ALA A 282 9.32 40.72 -20.43
C ALA A 282 8.37 39.61 -19.91
N THR A 283 8.58 39.00 -18.73
CA THR A 283 8.03 37.65 -18.44
C THR A 283 7.13 37.54 -17.21
N ALA A 284 6.27 38.52 -16.96
CA ALA A 284 5.29 38.47 -15.85
C ALA A 284 4.22 37.35 -15.98
N GLY A 285 4.19 36.59 -17.09
CA GLY A 285 3.19 35.53 -17.32
C GLY A 285 3.73 34.11 -17.54
N TYR A 286 5.05 33.88 -17.61
CA TYR A 286 5.60 32.76 -18.39
C TYR A 286 6.38 31.67 -17.62
N PHE A 287 6.31 31.57 -16.29
CA PHE A 287 7.29 30.84 -15.45
C PHE A 287 8.60 31.61 -15.29
N GLY A 288 8.61 32.61 -14.39
CA GLY A 288 9.83 33.23 -13.85
C GLY A 288 11.03 33.41 -14.80
N SER A 289 12.22 33.15 -14.29
CA SER A 289 13.51 33.37 -14.95
C SER A 289 13.92 32.16 -15.80
N ASN A 290 14.61 32.38 -16.92
CA ASN A 290 15.26 31.30 -17.67
C ASN A 290 16.66 31.03 -17.13
N GLY A 291 17.16 29.80 -17.31
CA GLY A 291 18.52 29.43 -16.91
C GLY A 291 19.12 28.35 -17.81
N VAL A 292 20.43 28.12 -17.67
CA VAL A 292 21.16 27.05 -18.38
C VAL A 292 21.86 26.17 -17.36
N LEU A 293 21.59 24.85 -17.40
CA LEU A 293 22.26 23.87 -16.55
C LEU A 293 23.72 23.69 -16.97
N VAL A 294 24.54 23.10 -16.09
CA VAL A 294 25.99 22.87 -16.30
C VAL A 294 26.30 21.86 -17.44
N GLY A 295 25.29 21.43 -18.20
CA GLY A 295 25.40 20.64 -19.43
C GLY A 295 24.91 21.36 -20.70
N GLY A 296 24.56 22.64 -20.63
CA GLY A 296 24.02 23.40 -21.78
C GLY A 296 22.52 23.25 -22.00
N GLU A 297 21.83 22.47 -21.15
CA GLU A 297 20.37 22.30 -21.21
C GLU A 297 19.67 23.57 -20.69
N GLU A 298 18.80 24.16 -21.52
CA GLU A 298 17.97 25.31 -21.16
C GLU A 298 16.82 24.87 -20.25
N ILE A 299 16.56 25.66 -19.22
CA ILE A 299 15.51 25.41 -18.23
C ILE A 299 14.66 26.66 -17.98
N ALA A 300 13.41 26.44 -17.59
CA ALA A 300 12.54 27.48 -17.05
C ALA A 300 12.44 27.34 -15.52
N VAL A 301 12.62 28.45 -14.78
CA VAL A 301 12.55 28.46 -13.33
C VAL A 301 11.33 29.26 -12.88
N LYS A 302 10.36 28.56 -12.28
CA LYS A 302 9.21 29.20 -11.63
C LYS A 302 9.48 29.32 -10.14
N LYS A 303 9.64 30.57 -9.71
CA LYS A 303 9.67 30.96 -8.31
C LYS A 303 8.23 31.15 -7.82
N LEU A 304 7.89 30.52 -6.71
CA LEU A 304 6.58 30.69 -6.07
C LEU A 304 6.67 31.75 -4.98
N SER A 305 5.61 32.53 -4.80
CA SER A 305 5.59 33.60 -3.79
C SER A 305 5.47 33.00 -2.38
N ASN A 306 6.40 33.32 -1.49
CA ASN A 306 6.37 32.86 -0.08
C ASN A 306 5.32 33.59 0.78
N THR A 307 4.66 34.61 0.22
CA THR A 307 3.74 35.49 0.94
C THR A 307 2.31 34.96 1.05
N SER A 308 1.99 33.82 0.44
CA SER A 308 0.65 33.23 0.53
C SER A 308 0.70 31.74 0.86
N ALA A 309 -0.18 31.29 1.76
CA ALA A 309 -0.38 29.88 2.07
C ALA A 309 -0.73 29.05 0.81
N GLN A 310 -1.42 29.69 -0.14
CA GLN A 310 -1.76 29.12 -1.44
C GLN A 310 -0.52 28.76 -2.27
N GLY A 311 0.50 29.63 -2.34
CA GLY A 311 1.71 29.35 -3.11
C GLY A 311 2.47 28.12 -2.62
N SER A 312 2.49 27.89 -1.30
CA SER A 312 3.12 26.71 -0.70
C SER A 312 2.35 25.41 -0.95
N GLU A 313 1.02 25.48 -0.96
CA GLU A 313 0.16 24.35 -1.30
C GLU A 313 0.30 23.97 -2.79
N GLU A 314 0.28 24.96 -3.69
CA GLU A 314 0.51 24.77 -5.11
C GLU A 314 1.88 24.14 -5.39
N PHE A 315 2.93 24.58 -4.70
CA PHE A 315 4.26 23.97 -4.79
C PHE A 315 4.23 22.48 -4.43
N LYS A 316 3.69 22.14 -3.25
CA LYS A 316 3.64 20.76 -2.76
C LYS A 316 2.84 19.87 -3.71
N ASN A 317 1.71 20.37 -4.21
CA ASN A 317 0.89 19.66 -5.19
C ASN A 317 1.68 19.40 -6.48
N GLU A 318 2.36 20.41 -7.02
CA GLU A 318 3.10 20.31 -8.28
C GLU A 318 4.31 19.36 -8.16
N VAL A 319 5.04 19.39 -7.04
CA VAL A 319 6.12 18.43 -6.74
C VAL A 319 5.57 17.00 -6.63
N MET A 320 4.49 16.80 -5.88
CA MET A 320 3.89 15.48 -5.69
C MET A 320 3.35 14.90 -6.99
N LEU A 321 2.67 15.71 -7.80
CA LEU A 321 2.04 15.28 -9.04
C LEU A 321 3.08 14.98 -10.13
N THR A 322 4.18 15.74 -10.19
CA THR A 322 5.19 15.49 -11.24
C THR A 322 5.95 14.18 -11.02
N ALA A 323 6.05 13.69 -9.78
CA ALA A 323 6.58 12.35 -9.53
C ALA A 323 5.69 11.24 -10.13
N LYS A 324 4.43 11.54 -10.45
CA LYS A 324 3.41 10.54 -10.82
C LYS A 324 2.84 10.75 -12.23
N LEU A 325 2.96 11.95 -12.80
CA LEU A 325 2.40 12.33 -14.08
C LEU A 325 3.51 12.60 -15.09
N GLN A 326 3.55 11.81 -16.16
CA GLN A 326 4.48 11.99 -17.27
C GLN A 326 3.74 11.67 -18.57
N HIS A 327 3.63 12.67 -19.44
CA HIS A 327 2.95 12.52 -20.72
C HIS A 327 3.50 13.51 -21.73
N VAL A 328 3.46 13.17 -23.03
CA VAL A 328 4.03 13.99 -24.10
C VAL A 328 3.35 15.35 -24.27
N PHE A 329 2.09 15.49 -23.83
CA PHE A 329 1.32 16.74 -23.83
C PHE A 329 1.29 17.46 -22.47
N LEU A 330 2.17 17.09 -21.54
CA LEU A 330 2.37 17.78 -20.26
C LEU A 330 3.80 18.35 -20.19
N ALA A 331 3.93 19.57 -19.68
CA ALA A 331 5.24 20.17 -19.43
C ALA A 331 5.94 19.46 -18.27
N ARG A 332 7.15 18.98 -18.51
CA ARG A 332 7.90 18.18 -17.53
C ARG A 332 8.62 19.05 -16.51
N VAL A 333 8.41 18.79 -15.22
CA VAL A 333 9.28 19.29 -14.15
C VAL A 333 10.53 18.42 -14.10
N LEU A 334 11.69 19.05 -14.25
CA LEU A 334 13.01 18.42 -14.18
C LEU A 334 13.52 18.33 -12.74
N GLY A 335 13.05 19.23 -11.86
CA GLY A 335 13.39 19.21 -10.45
C GLY A 335 12.76 20.37 -9.68
N PHE A 336 13.10 20.44 -8.40
CA PHE A 336 12.69 21.53 -7.52
C PHE A 336 13.85 21.94 -6.62
N CYS A 337 13.78 23.16 -6.11
CA CYS A 337 14.72 23.68 -5.13
C CYS A 337 13.92 24.28 -3.96
N ILE A 338 14.33 23.92 -2.75
CA ILE A 338 13.89 24.53 -1.51
C ILE A 338 15.17 25.02 -0.82
N ASP A 339 15.42 26.32 -0.88
CA ASP A 339 16.54 26.94 -0.15
C ASP A 339 16.02 28.09 0.70
N ARG A 340 16.17 27.93 2.02
CA ARG A 340 15.60 28.82 3.04
C ARG A 340 14.08 28.96 2.89
N GLU A 341 13.62 30.12 2.44
CA GLU A 341 12.21 30.42 2.19
C GLU A 341 11.84 30.27 0.72
N GLU A 342 12.81 30.16 -0.20
CA GLU A 342 12.54 30.20 -1.64
C GLU A 342 12.17 28.82 -2.19
N GLN A 343 10.95 28.70 -2.68
CA GLN A 343 10.43 27.51 -3.36
C GLN A 343 10.45 27.71 -4.87
N MET A 344 11.24 26.90 -5.58
CA MET A 344 11.41 26.99 -7.02
C MET A 344 11.16 25.64 -7.69
N LEU A 345 10.48 25.68 -8.83
CA LEU A 345 10.28 24.54 -9.73
C LEU A 345 11.06 24.76 -11.01
N ILE A 346 11.75 23.71 -11.44
CA ILE A 346 12.59 23.71 -12.65
C ILE A 346 11.86 22.89 -13.71
N TYR A 347 11.49 23.52 -14.81
CA TYR A 347 10.81 22.90 -15.94
C TYR A 347 11.75 22.73 -17.13
N GLU A 348 11.39 21.82 -18.02
CA GLU A 348 11.91 21.85 -19.39
C GLU A 348 11.61 23.22 -20.01
N TYR A 349 12.57 23.77 -20.76
CA TYR A 349 12.39 25.06 -21.39
C TYR A 349 11.45 24.95 -22.60
N MET A 350 10.49 25.87 -22.67
CA MET A 350 9.52 25.99 -23.75
C MET A 350 9.86 27.26 -24.55
N PRO A 351 10.53 27.16 -25.71
CA PRO A 351 11.04 28.33 -26.42
C PRO A 351 9.95 29.09 -27.17
N ASN A 352 8.91 28.40 -27.62
CA ASN A 352 7.86 28.97 -28.47
C ASN A 352 6.71 29.60 -27.68
N LYS A 353 6.94 29.99 -26.42
CA LYS A 353 5.96 30.75 -25.61
C LYS A 353 4.62 30.01 -25.43
N SER A 354 3.61 30.72 -24.96
CA SER A 354 2.29 30.20 -24.60
C SER A 354 1.25 30.47 -25.69
N LEU A 355 0.10 29.78 -25.64
CA LEU A 355 -0.95 29.93 -26.65
C LEU A 355 -1.57 31.33 -26.67
N ASP A 356 -1.71 31.99 -25.51
CA ASP A 356 -2.21 33.36 -25.41
C ASP A 356 -1.32 34.38 -26.14
N TYR A 357 0.00 34.16 -26.14
CA TYR A 357 0.98 34.96 -26.88
C TYR A 357 0.71 34.98 -28.38
N TYR A 358 0.16 33.91 -28.93
CA TYR A 358 -0.25 33.87 -30.34
C TYR A 358 -1.71 34.30 -30.52
N LEU A 359 -2.62 33.86 -29.66
CA LEU A 359 -4.06 34.08 -29.85
C LEU A 359 -4.47 35.54 -29.75
N PHE A 360 -3.84 36.31 -28.86
CA PHE A 360 -4.23 37.69 -28.57
C PHE A 360 -3.41 38.75 -29.31
N ASP A 361 -2.38 38.35 -30.05
CA ASP A 361 -1.64 39.23 -30.94
C ASP A 361 -2.21 39.13 -32.37
N PRO A 362 -2.69 40.23 -32.97
CA PRO A 362 -3.33 40.22 -34.29
C PRO A 362 -2.46 39.67 -35.42
N ILE A 363 -1.14 39.80 -35.31
CA ILE A 363 -0.17 39.36 -36.33
C ILE A 363 0.20 37.90 -36.09
N ARG A 364 0.54 37.56 -34.84
CA ARG A 364 0.97 36.18 -34.49
C ARG A 364 -0.18 35.19 -34.58
N ARG A 365 -1.44 35.62 -34.39
CA ARG A 365 -2.61 34.73 -34.54
C ARG A 365 -2.66 34.10 -35.94
N CYS A 366 -2.11 34.76 -36.96
CA CYS A 366 -2.04 34.26 -38.33
C CYS A 366 -1.02 33.12 -38.51
N THR A 367 -0.08 32.91 -37.58
CA THR A 367 0.88 31.79 -37.65
C THR A 367 0.26 30.46 -37.19
N LEU A 368 -0.86 30.53 -36.47
CA LEU A 368 -1.72 29.41 -36.11
C LEU A 368 -2.81 29.25 -37.17
N ASP A 369 -2.45 28.61 -38.29
CA ASP A 369 -3.40 28.20 -39.31
C ASP A 369 -4.39 27.14 -38.77
N TRP A 370 -5.37 26.77 -39.58
CA TRP A 370 -6.41 25.84 -39.15
C TRP A 370 -5.84 24.48 -38.73
N THR A 371 -4.86 23.96 -39.48
CA THR A 371 -4.21 22.68 -39.18
C THR A 371 -3.55 22.70 -37.81
N LYS A 372 -2.73 23.73 -37.53
CA LYS A 372 -2.09 23.90 -36.22
C LYS A 372 -3.10 24.04 -35.09
N ARG A 373 -4.22 24.74 -35.32
CA ARG A 373 -5.28 24.86 -34.30
C ARG A 373 -5.88 23.49 -33.96
N VAL A 374 -6.12 22.65 -34.95
CA VAL A 374 -6.61 21.28 -34.75
C VAL A 374 -5.58 20.46 -33.98
N GLU A 375 -4.31 20.50 -34.36
CA GLU A 375 -3.22 19.80 -33.65
C GLU A 375 -3.08 20.25 -32.19
N ILE A 376 -3.21 21.57 -31.94
CA ILE A 376 -3.21 22.13 -30.58
C ILE A 376 -4.40 21.60 -29.78
N SER A 377 -5.61 21.66 -30.34
CA SER A 377 -6.81 21.16 -29.69
C SER A 377 -6.70 19.67 -29.37
N GLU A 378 -6.24 18.87 -30.34
CA GLU A 378 -6.03 17.44 -30.14
C GLU A 378 -5.02 17.16 -29.03
N GLY A 379 -3.86 17.83 -29.05
CA GLY A 379 -2.84 17.66 -28.02
C GLY A 379 -3.32 18.05 -26.62
N VAL A 380 -4.07 19.15 -26.49
CA VAL A 380 -4.68 19.55 -25.22
C VAL A 380 -5.70 18.52 -24.75
N THR A 381 -6.57 18.03 -25.65
CA THR A 381 -7.57 17.00 -25.31
C THR A 381 -6.90 15.69 -24.89
N GLN A 382 -5.84 15.26 -25.58
CA GLN A 382 -5.07 14.07 -25.20
C GLN A 382 -4.38 14.24 -23.83
N GLY A 383 -3.82 15.43 -23.56
CA GLY A 383 -3.25 15.75 -22.24
C GLY A 383 -4.28 15.70 -21.12
N LEU A 384 -5.49 16.24 -21.33
CA LEU A 384 -6.58 16.19 -20.35
C LEU A 384 -7.13 14.78 -20.15
N LEU A 385 -7.33 14.04 -21.25
CA LEU A 385 -7.80 12.66 -21.21
C LEU A 385 -6.81 11.76 -20.44
N TYR A 386 -5.51 11.99 -20.63
CA TYR A 386 -4.49 11.35 -19.82
C TYR A 386 -4.68 11.64 -18.33
N LEU A 387 -4.81 12.91 -17.95
CA LEU A 387 -4.99 13.32 -16.55
C LEU A 387 -6.24 12.69 -15.92
N GLN A 388 -7.34 12.60 -16.66
CA GLN A 388 -8.64 12.17 -16.13
C GLN A 388 -8.79 10.63 -16.09
N GLU A 389 -8.43 9.95 -17.17
CA GLU A 389 -8.78 8.53 -17.38
C GLU A 389 -7.56 7.59 -17.28
N TYR A 390 -6.46 7.96 -17.95
CA TYR A 390 -5.33 7.05 -18.18
C TYR A 390 -4.20 7.17 -17.15
N SER A 391 -4.18 8.22 -16.34
CA SER A 391 -3.27 8.30 -15.21
C SER A 391 -3.74 7.38 -14.07
N ARG A 392 -2.83 7.03 -13.15
CA ARG A 392 -3.14 6.15 -11.99
C ARG A 392 -4.15 6.76 -11.02
N MET A 393 -4.44 8.04 -11.15
CA MET A 393 -5.42 8.79 -10.37
C MET A 393 -6.21 9.70 -11.29
N THR A 394 -7.43 10.07 -10.91
CA THR A 394 -8.19 11.03 -11.70
C THR A 394 -7.76 12.43 -11.30
N VAL A 395 -7.26 13.19 -12.27
CA VAL A 395 -6.62 14.49 -12.05
C VAL A 395 -7.38 15.57 -12.82
N ILE A 396 -7.94 16.54 -12.10
CA ILE A 396 -8.62 17.69 -12.73
C ILE A 396 -7.74 18.93 -12.58
N HIS A 397 -7.34 19.52 -13.71
CA HIS A 397 -6.39 20.65 -13.75
C HIS A 397 -6.89 21.92 -13.05
N ARG A 398 -8.19 22.22 -13.12
CA ARG A 398 -8.91 23.37 -12.51
C ARG A 398 -8.49 24.79 -12.94
N ASP A 399 -7.30 24.99 -13.52
CA ASP A 399 -6.87 26.30 -14.08
C ASP A 399 -6.41 26.20 -15.55
N LEU A 400 -7.15 25.48 -16.40
CA LEU A 400 -6.81 25.36 -17.81
C LEU A 400 -7.20 26.65 -18.56
N LYS A 401 -6.21 27.30 -19.19
CA LYS A 401 -6.39 28.51 -20.02
C LYS A 401 -5.26 28.62 -21.04
N ALA A 402 -5.40 29.53 -22.02
CA ALA A 402 -4.43 29.72 -23.09
C ALA A 402 -3.00 30.03 -22.57
N SER A 403 -2.86 30.77 -21.47
CA SER A 403 -1.54 31.03 -20.86
C SER A 403 -0.88 29.82 -20.19
N LYS A 404 -1.61 28.71 -20.02
CA LYS A 404 -1.10 27.44 -19.48
C LYS A 404 -0.76 26.40 -20.56
N ILE A 405 -1.04 26.71 -21.82
CA ILE A 405 -0.64 25.87 -22.95
C ILE A 405 0.67 26.44 -23.50
N LEU A 406 1.77 25.71 -23.36
CA LEU A 406 3.10 26.09 -23.79
C LEU A 406 3.51 25.34 -25.06
N PHE A 407 4.45 25.90 -25.82
CA PHE A 407 4.98 25.28 -27.02
C PHE A 407 6.45 24.88 -26.89
N ASP A 408 6.74 23.63 -27.21
CA ASP A 408 8.11 23.13 -27.33
C ASP A 408 8.78 23.59 -28.64
N ASN A 409 9.99 23.10 -28.92
CA ASN A 409 10.75 23.41 -30.12
C ASN A 409 9.99 23.13 -31.43
N ASP A 410 9.12 22.12 -31.44
CA ASP A 410 8.39 21.66 -32.63
C ASP A 410 7.00 22.32 -32.74
N LEU A 411 6.73 23.37 -31.96
CA LEU A 411 5.40 24.01 -31.82
C LEU A 411 4.30 23.03 -31.35
N LYS A 412 4.67 21.97 -30.61
CA LYS A 412 3.68 21.09 -30.00
C LYS A 412 3.20 21.66 -28.67
N ALA A 413 1.87 21.64 -28.50
CA ALA A 413 1.21 22.15 -27.30
C ALA A 413 1.45 21.23 -26.09
N LYS A 414 1.80 21.80 -24.94
CA LYS A 414 1.94 21.10 -23.66
C LYS A 414 1.22 21.86 -22.55
N ILE A 415 0.44 21.14 -21.76
CA ILE A 415 -0.25 21.71 -20.59
C ILE A 415 0.77 21.89 -19.47
N SER A 416 0.74 23.07 -18.83
CA SER A 416 1.66 23.46 -17.77
C SER A 416 0.90 23.97 -16.54
N ASN A 417 1.61 24.13 -15.41
CA ASN A 417 1.08 24.68 -14.16
C ASN A 417 -0.07 23.85 -13.55
N ILE A 418 0.27 22.64 -13.11
CA ILE A 418 -0.65 21.74 -12.43
C ILE A 418 -0.76 21.99 -10.92
N GLY A 419 -0.14 23.04 -10.37
CA GLY A 419 -0.21 23.34 -8.92
C GLY A 419 -1.61 23.48 -8.32
N MET A 420 -2.61 23.92 -9.11
CA MET A 420 -4.01 24.05 -8.67
C MET A 420 -4.87 22.79 -8.89
N THR A 421 -4.24 21.74 -9.37
CA THR A 421 -4.88 20.49 -9.74
C THR A 421 -5.38 19.75 -8.50
N ARG A 422 -6.50 19.04 -8.63
CA ARG A 422 -7.05 18.20 -7.57
C ARG A 422 -7.05 16.73 -7.98
N ILE A 423 -6.63 15.88 -7.06
CA ILE A 423 -6.66 14.42 -7.20
C ILE A 423 -8.02 13.93 -6.70
N PHE A 424 -8.64 13.06 -7.48
CA PHE A 424 -9.88 12.37 -7.16
C PHE A 424 -9.62 10.86 -7.12
N THR A 425 -10.25 10.20 -6.14
CA THR A 425 -10.40 8.74 -6.13
C THR A 425 -11.39 8.35 -7.22
N LYS A 426 -11.12 7.29 -7.99
CA LYS A 426 -11.99 6.82 -9.09
C LYS A 426 -13.38 6.34 -8.62
N GLU A 427 -13.60 6.24 -7.31
CA GLU A 427 -14.85 5.84 -6.68
C GLU A 427 -15.62 7.08 -6.21
N GLY A 428 -16.43 7.65 -7.10
CA GLY A 428 -17.32 8.78 -6.81
C GLY A 428 -17.52 9.68 -8.02
N PRO A 429 -18.75 9.84 -8.55
CA PRO A 429 -19.02 10.69 -9.72
C PRO A 429 -18.87 12.19 -9.42
N GLU A 430 -18.81 12.58 -8.15
CA GLU A 430 -18.86 13.98 -7.69
C GLU A 430 -17.96 14.16 -6.46
N ALA A 431 -17.37 15.35 -6.29
CA ALA A 431 -16.74 15.73 -5.03
C ALA A 431 -16.95 17.22 -4.71
N ASN A 432 -17.24 17.50 -3.44
CA ASN A 432 -17.46 18.86 -2.95
C ASN A 432 -16.13 19.62 -2.80
N THR A 433 -16.14 20.92 -3.11
CA THR A 433 -15.03 21.84 -2.86
C THR A 433 -15.56 23.03 -2.08
N ASP A 434 -14.98 23.31 -0.91
CA ASP A 434 -15.35 24.47 -0.10
C ASP A 434 -14.80 25.78 -0.68
N ARG A 435 -14.03 25.68 -1.76
CA ARG A 435 -13.33 26.77 -2.41
C ARG A 435 -13.47 26.70 -3.93
N ILE A 436 -13.98 27.79 -4.52
CA ILE A 436 -13.94 28.03 -5.96
C ILE A 436 -12.51 28.43 -6.31
N VAL A 437 -11.90 27.74 -7.27
CA VAL A 437 -10.54 28.03 -7.76
C VAL A 437 -10.51 27.95 -9.29
N GLY A 438 -9.57 28.67 -9.89
CA GLY A 438 -9.42 28.78 -11.34
C GLY A 438 -9.50 30.23 -11.79
N THR A 439 -9.31 30.46 -13.09
CA THR A 439 -9.34 31.81 -13.66
C THR A 439 -10.78 32.26 -13.93
N LEU A 440 -11.18 33.37 -13.29
CA LEU A 440 -12.50 33.98 -13.45
C LEU A 440 -12.83 34.18 -14.95
N GLY A 441 -14.00 33.67 -15.38
CA GLY A 441 -14.45 33.69 -16.78
C GLY A 441 -14.09 32.44 -17.60
N VAL A 442 -13.28 31.52 -17.07
CA VAL A 442 -12.91 30.24 -17.71
C VAL A 442 -13.16 29.04 -16.79
N VAL A 443 -13.57 29.27 -15.54
CA VAL A 443 -13.91 28.19 -14.60
C VAL A 443 -15.16 27.44 -15.11
N PRO A 444 -15.09 26.11 -15.32
CA PRO A 444 -16.29 25.31 -15.61
C PRO A 444 -17.30 25.42 -14.47
N PRO A 445 -18.62 25.47 -14.75
CA PRO A 445 -19.67 25.63 -13.74
C PRO A 445 -19.65 24.56 -12.64
#